data_AF-A0A7J9XP42-F1
#
_entry.id   AF-A0A7J9XP42-F1
#
_cell.length_a   1.000
_cell.length_b   1.000
_cell.length_c   1.000
_cell.angle_alpha   90.00
_cell.angle_beta   90.00
_cell.angle_gamma   90.00
#
_symmetry.space_group_name_H-M   'P 1'
#
loop_
_entity.id
_entity.type
_entity.pdbx_description
1 polymer ?
#
loop_
_entity_poly.entity_id
_entity_poly.type
_entity_poly.pdbx_seq_one_letter_code
_entity_poly.pdbx_strand_id
1 'polypeptide(L)'
;MIAVGTFLTGYGTAGYDHEGYAAHVLDDGSLTGTHSADTRPRMVGAVVAACDCGWTGATRYPRRTEFDEDAEELALQEWERSHARPVLERAQRGELWRLEAQLRELATVAQQLCGADRPPLRAGQLSRVVDALEAATALARRLQDQAHEQAERKGDA
;
A
#
# COMPACT_ATOMS: atom_id res chain seq x y z
N MET A 1 -10.33 -2.29 -21.55
CA MET A 1 -10.32 -1.24 -20.51
C MET A 1 -10.30 -2.01 -19.21
N ILE A 2 -9.20 -1.94 -18.45
CA ILE A 2 -9.06 -2.70 -17.20
C ILE A 2 -9.86 -1.97 -16.13
N ALA A 3 -10.81 -2.64 -15.49
CA ALA A 3 -11.45 -2.10 -14.30
C ALA A 3 -10.40 -2.06 -13.18
N VAL A 4 -9.87 -0.87 -12.92
CA VAL A 4 -8.90 -0.63 -11.86
C VAL A 4 -9.66 -0.54 -10.54
N GLY A 5 -9.26 -1.34 -9.55
CA GLY A 5 -9.79 -1.21 -8.18
C GLY A 5 -9.62 0.21 -7.65
N THR A 6 -10.71 0.79 -7.15
CA THR A 6 -10.91 2.22 -6.80
C THR A 6 -9.96 2.78 -5.71
N PHE A 7 -8.99 2.00 -5.22
CA PHE A 7 -8.38 2.22 -3.89
C PHE A 7 -6.92 2.70 -3.84
N LEU A 8 -6.09 2.60 -4.88
CA LEU A 8 -4.62 2.71 -4.69
C LEU A 8 -3.85 3.82 -5.43
N THR A 9 -4.49 4.89 -5.89
CA THR A 9 -3.74 6.00 -6.51
C THR A 9 -2.93 6.87 -5.53
N GLY A 10 -3.08 6.71 -4.20
CA GLY A 10 -2.55 7.66 -3.18
C GLY A 10 -1.38 7.19 -2.30
N TYR A 11 -1.11 5.88 -2.15
CA TYR A 11 -0.25 5.39 -1.07
C TYR A 11 1.28 5.45 -1.33
N GLY A 12 1.74 6.31 -2.23
CA GLY A 12 3.14 6.40 -2.64
C GLY A 12 3.65 5.14 -3.37
N THR A 13 4.97 4.96 -3.47
CA THR A 13 5.57 3.86 -4.26
C THR A 13 5.20 2.45 -3.78
N ALA A 14 4.82 2.29 -2.51
CA ALA A 14 4.38 1.00 -1.97
C ALA A 14 2.97 0.58 -2.45
N GLY A 15 2.14 1.53 -2.91
CA GLY A 15 0.84 1.23 -3.51
C GLY A 15 0.93 0.78 -4.97
N TYR A 16 1.95 1.24 -5.70
CA TYR A 16 2.12 0.95 -7.13
C TYR A 16 2.40 -0.54 -7.41
N ASP A 17 3.16 -1.22 -6.54
CA ASP A 17 3.44 -2.66 -6.70
C ASP A 17 2.26 -3.55 -6.27
N HIS A 18 1.16 -2.96 -5.83
CA HIS A 18 0.01 -3.68 -5.27
C HIS A 18 -1.30 -3.40 -6.00
N GLU A 19 -1.26 -2.95 -7.26
CA GLU A 19 -2.46 -2.76 -8.08
C GLU A 19 -3.27 -4.07 -8.20
N GLY A 20 -4.58 -3.97 -7.96
CA GLY A 20 -5.50 -5.09 -7.96
C GLY A 20 -6.41 -5.11 -9.16
N TYR A 21 -6.72 -6.30 -9.64
CA TYR A 21 -7.60 -6.51 -10.77
C TYR A 21 -8.40 -7.82 -10.63
N ALA A 22 -9.52 -7.90 -11.34
CA ALA A 22 -10.29 -9.12 -11.49
C ALA A 22 -9.69 -9.97 -12.63
N ALA A 23 -8.90 -10.98 -12.28
CA ALA A 23 -8.27 -11.85 -13.26
C ALA A 23 -9.27 -12.88 -13.80
N HIS A 24 -9.39 -12.98 -15.12
CA HIS A 24 -10.16 -14.03 -15.77
C HIS A 24 -9.48 -15.39 -15.62
N VAL A 25 -10.27 -16.42 -15.35
CA VAL A 25 -9.81 -17.81 -15.33
C VAL A 25 -9.87 -18.37 -16.75
N LEU A 26 -8.78 -18.98 -17.21
CA LEU A 26 -8.70 -19.67 -18.50
C LEU A 26 -9.03 -21.16 -18.37
N ASP A 27 -9.21 -21.83 -19.51
CA ASP A 27 -9.53 -23.25 -19.66
C ASP A 27 -8.47 -24.21 -19.10
N ASP A 28 -7.22 -23.78 -19.04
CA ASP A 28 -6.11 -24.47 -18.39
C ASP A 28 -5.97 -24.13 -16.89
N GLY A 29 -6.88 -23.30 -16.37
CA GLY A 29 -6.89 -22.84 -14.98
C GLY A 29 -5.94 -21.68 -14.68
N SER A 30 -5.17 -21.19 -15.66
CA SER A 30 -4.33 -20.00 -15.51
C SER A 30 -5.18 -18.72 -15.40
N LEU A 31 -4.56 -17.65 -14.91
CA LEU A 31 -5.21 -16.36 -14.68
C LEU A 31 -4.67 -15.31 -15.66
N THR A 32 -5.55 -14.44 -16.16
CA THR A 32 -5.16 -13.32 -17.02
C THR A 32 -5.96 -12.05 -16.70
N GLY A 33 -5.27 -10.91 -16.63
CA GLY A 33 -5.91 -9.58 -16.67
C GLY A 33 -6.07 -9.04 -18.10
N THR A 34 -5.58 -9.76 -19.11
CA THR A 34 -5.56 -9.31 -20.50
C THR A 34 -6.74 -9.87 -21.30
N HIS A 35 -7.37 -9.00 -22.09
CA HIS A 35 -8.45 -9.33 -23.02
C HIS A 35 -7.95 -9.26 -24.47
N SER A 36 -7.56 -10.39 -25.04
CA SER A 36 -7.01 -10.50 -26.40
C SER A 36 -7.73 -11.57 -27.23
N ALA A 37 -7.48 -11.60 -28.55
CA ALA A 37 -8.03 -12.65 -29.43
C ALA A 37 -7.60 -14.07 -29.03
N ASP A 38 -6.48 -14.21 -28.33
CA ASP A 38 -5.95 -15.48 -27.83
C ASP A 38 -6.57 -15.89 -26.48
N THR A 39 -6.73 -14.94 -25.56
CA THR A 39 -7.22 -15.21 -24.19
C THR A 39 -8.74 -15.27 -24.10
N ARG A 40 -9.45 -14.42 -24.84
CA ARG A 40 -10.92 -14.30 -24.79
C ARG A 40 -11.65 -15.62 -25.06
N PRO A 41 -11.31 -16.43 -26.08
CA PRO A 41 -11.98 -17.71 -26.33
C PRO A 41 -11.77 -18.75 -25.24
N ARG A 42 -10.75 -18.56 -24.38
CA ARG A 42 -10.32 -19.52 -23.37
C ARG A 42 -10.89 -19.23 -21.98
N MET A 43 -11.58 -18.10 -21.79
CA MET A 43 -12.11 -17.70 -20.48
C MET A 43 -13.29 -18.57 -20.04
N VAL A 44 -13.24 -19.16 -18.83
CA VAL A 44 -14.25 -20.13 -18.32
C VAL A 44 -15.37 -19.50 -17.48
N GLY A 45 -15.73 -18.25 -17.75
CA GLY A 45 -16.87 -17.59 -17.11
C GLY A 45 -16.72 -17.34 -15.62
N ALA A 46 -15.49 -17.13 -15.13
CA ALA A 46 -15.22 -16.75 -13.75
C ALA A 46 -14.06 -15.76 -13.67
N VAL A 47 -14.05 -14.94 -12.61
CA VAL A 47 -12.92 -14.10 -12.22
C VAL A 47 -12.46 -14.42 -10.80
N VAL A 48 -11.20 -14.09 -10.52
CA VAL A 48 -10.56 -14.21 -9.22
C VAL A 48 -9.88 -12.89 -8.91
N ALA A 49 -9.87 -12.49 -7.64
CA ALA A 49 -9.08 -11.36 -7.20
C ALA A 49 -7.58 -11.59 -7.48
N ALA A 50 -6.88 -10.65 -8.07
CA ALA A 50 -5.45 -10.75 -8.33
C ALA A 50 -4.74 -9.43 -8.08
N CYS A 51 -3.42 -9.50 -7.95
CA CYS A 51 -2.56 -8.36 -7.73
C CYS A 51 -1.25 -8.53 -8.50
N ASP A 52 -0.68 -7.42 -8.99
CA ASP A 52 0.58 -7.44 -9.76
C ASP A 52 1.78 -7.98 -8.98
N CYS A 53 1.73 -7.95 -7.64
CA CYS A 53 2.73 -8.61 -6.79
C CYS A 53 2.68 -10.15 -6.83
N GLY A 54 1.73 -10.74 -7.57
CA GLY A 54 1.53 -12.19 -7.70
C GLY A 54 0.56 -12.79 -6.68
N TRP A 55 -0.06 -11.97 -5.82
CA TRP A 55 -1.10 -12.45 -4.92
C TRP A 55 -2.41 -12.75 -5.66
N THR A 56 -3.10 -13.81 -5.23
CA THR A 56 -4.41 -14.21 -5.77
C THR A 56 -5.39 -14.47 -4.63
N GLY A 57 -6.65 -14.10 -4.84
CA GLY A 57 -7.77 -14.43 -3.97
C GLY A 57 -8.09 -15.91 -3.96
N ALA A 58 -8.87 -16.32 -2.96
CA ALA A 58 -9.29 -17.70 -2.80
C ALA A 58 -10.62 -17.97 -3.52
N THR A 59 -11.38 -16.92 -3.83
CA THR A 59 -12.74 -17.05 -4.32
C THR A 59 -12.79 -16.91 -5.84
N ARG A 60 -13.44 -17.87 -6.50
CA ARG A 60 -13.83 -17.75 -7.91
C ARG A 60 -15.24 -17.18 -7.96
N TYR A 61 -15.39 -15.99 -8.52
CA TYR A 61 -16.67 -15.34 -8.72
C TYR A 61 -17.21 -15.71 -10.11
N PRO A 62 -18.31 -16.48 -10.19
CA PRO A 62 -18.92 -16.83 -11.47
C PRO A 62 -19.42 -15.58 -12.17
N ARG A 63 -19.24 -15.52 -13.49
CA ARG A 63 -19.71 -14.44 -14.35
C ARG A 63 -20.83 -14.94 -15.23
N ARG A 64 -21.87 -14.13 -15.35
CA ARG A 64 -23.01 -14.39 -16.23
C ARG A 64 -22.73 -13.96 -17.67
N THR A 65 -21.89 -12.94 -17.84
CA THR A 65 -21.49 -12.41 -19.13
C THR A 65 -19.99 -12.13 -19.17
N GLU A 66 -19.52 -11.73 -20.34
CA GLU A 66 -18.14 -11.27 -20.51
C GLU A 66 -17.83 -9.94 -19.81
N PHE A 67 -18.84 -9.18 -19.37
CA PHE A 67 -18.71 -7.89 -18.71
C PHE A 67 -19.58 -7.85 -17.44
N ASP A 68 -19.41 -8.86 -16.60
CA ASP A 68 -20.15 -8.97 -15.34
C ASP A 68 -19.46 -8.11 -14.27
N GLU A 69 -19.91 -6.86 -14.15
CA GLU A 69 -19.39 -5.86 -13.21
C GLU A 69 -19.55 -6.31 -11.75
N ASP A 70 -20.63 -7.01 -11.39
CA ASP A 70 -20.87 -7.50 -10.03
C ASP A 70 -19.76 -8.48 -9.61
N ALA A 71 -19.39 -9.40 -10.49
CA ALA A 71 -18.33 -10.37 -10.23
C ALA A 71 -16.94 -9.72 -10.16
N GLU A 72 -16.70 -8.70 -10.98
CA GLU A 72 -15.46 -7.90 -10.93
C GLU A 72 -15.36 -7.11 -9.63
N GLU A 73 -16.46 -6.47 -9.20
CA GLU A 73 -16.52 -5.74 -7.96
C GLU A 73 -16.27 -6.66 -6.76
N LEU A 74 -16.90 -7.84 -6.71
CA LEU A 74 -16.67 -8.80 -5.63
C LEU A 74 -15.21 -9.27 -5.56
N ALA A 75 -14.58 -9.49 -6.71
CA ALA A 75 -13.14 -9.83 -6.78
C ALA A 75 -12.28 -8.67 -6.26
N LEU A 76 -12.59 -7.43 -6.65
CA LEU A 76 -11.87 -6.25 -6.17
C LEU A 76 -12.08 -6.02 -4.66
N GLN A 77 -13.28 -6.24 -4.13
CA GLN A 77 -13.54 -6.18 -2.69
C GLN A 77 -12.77 -7.26 -1.91
N GLU A 78 -12.63 -8.47 -2.46
CA GLU A 78 -11.78 -9.51 -1.86
C GLU A 78 -10.31 -9.10 -1.83
N TRP A 79 -9.79 -8.60 -2.95
CA TRP A 79 -8.43 -8.07 -3.04
C TRP A 79 -8.20 -6.96 -2.02
N GLU A 80 -9.11 -6.00 -1.93
CA GLU A 80 -8.96 -4.87 -1.02
C GLU A 80 -8.89 -5.34 0.43
N ARG A 81 -9.86 -6.15 0.85
CA ARG A 81 -9.99 -6.63 2.22
C ARG A 81 -8.89 -7.61 2.62
N SER A 82 -8.49 -8.50 1.71
CA SER A 82 -7.65 -9.65 2.03
C SER A 82 -6.18 -9.45 1.69
N HIS A 83 -5.87 -8.46 0.84
CA HIS A 83 -4.52 -8.20 0.38
C HIS A 83 -4.10 -6.75 0.57
N ALA A 84 -4.74 -5.82 -0.15
CA ALA A 84 -4.27 -4.44 -0.22
C ALA A 84 -4.27 -3.77 1.17
N ARG A 85 -5.39 -3.82 1.88
CA ARG A 85 -5.52 -3.20 3.21
C ARG A 85 -4.54 -3.80 4.24
N PRO A 86 -4.41 -5.14 4.40
CA PRO A 86 -3.39 -5.72 5.27
C PRO A 86 -1.95 -5.33 4.94
N VAL A 87 -1.60 -5.22 3.65
CA VAL A 87 -0.27 -4.79 3.21
C VAL A 87 -0.01 -3.34 3.60
N LEU A 88 -0.97 -2.45 3.34
CA LEU A 88 -0.87 -1.04 3.70
C LEU A 88 -0.77 -0.83 5.22
N GLU A 89 -1.60 -1.50 6.00
CA GLU A 89 -1.56 -1.43 7.46
C GLU A 89 -0.22 -1.94 8.03
N ARG A 90 0.41 -2.93 7.38
CA ARG A 90 1.74 -3.39 7.76
C ARG A 90 2.81 -2.34 7.42
N ALA A 91 2.75 -1.75 6.24
CA ALA A 91 3.67 -0.70 5.82
C ALA A 91 3.59 0.52 6.77
N GLN A 92 2.38 0.99 7.07
CA GLN A 92 2.14 2.11 7.98
C GLN A 92 2.67 1.83 9.39
N ARG A 93 2.45 0.63 9.94
CA ARG A 93 3.04 0.24 11.23
C ARG A 93 4.57 0.26 11.21
N GLY A 94 5.18 -0.18 10.12
CA GLY A 94 6.64 -0.09 9.93
C GLY A 94 7.15 1.35 9.91
N GLU A 95 6.43 2.26 9.26
CA GLU A 95 6.72 3.70 9.25
C GLU A 95 6.58 4.31 10.65
N LEU A 96 5.53 3.97 11.40
CA LEU A 96 5.35 4.43 12.78
C LEU A 96 6.49 3.96 13.70
N TRP A 97 6.91 2.70 13.59
CA TRP A 97 8.04 2.17 14.37
C TRP A 97 9.35 2.90 14.03
N ARG A 98 9.60 3.20 12.75
CA ARG A 98 10.77 3.97 12.33
C ARG A 98 10.74 5.39 12.90
N LEU A 99 9.58 6.04 12.89
CA LEU A 99 9.42 7.38 13.47
C LEU A 99 9.69 7.37 14.97
N GLU A 100 9.13 6.39 15.69
CA GLU A 100 9.36 6.24 17.12
C GLU A 100 10.85 6.04 17.44
N ALA A 101 11.55 5.19 16.67
CA ALA A 101 12.98 4.97 16.83
C ALA A 101 13.79 6.26 16.62
N GLN A 102 13.49 7.03 15.57
CA GLN A 102 14.14 8.31 15.29
C GLN A 102 13.89 9.34 16.40
N LEU A 103 12.66 9.43 16.91
CA LEU A 103 12.32 10.34 18.00
C LEU A 103 13.05 9.98 19.30
N ARG A 104 13.20 8.69 19.62
CA ARG A 104 13.98 8.24 20.79
C ARG A 104 15.46 8.54 20.66
N GLU A 105 16.03 8.38 19.46
CA GLU A 105 17.42 8.75 19.17
C GLU A 105 17.62 10.26 19.37
N LEU A 106 16.74 11.09 18.78
CA LEU A 106 16.77 12.54 18.94
C LEU A 106 16.63 12.97 20.41
N ALA A 107 15.74 12.34 21.18
CA ALA A 107 15.58 12.62 22.60
C ALA A 107 16.85 12.28 23.40
N THR A 108 17.51 11.17 23.08
CA THR A 108 18.77 10.76 23.70
C THR A 108 19.87 11.78 23.41
N VAL A 109 19.97 12.23 22.15
CA VAL A 109 20.93 13.27 21.77
C VAL A 109 20.60 14.59 22.47
N ALA A 110 19.34 15.00 22.52
CA ALA A 110 18.93 16.22 23.22
C ALA A 110 19.28 16.18 24.72
N GLN A 111 19.10 15.04 25.40
CA GLN A 111 19.48 14.86 26.81
C GLN A 111 21.00 15.00 27.01
N GLN A 112 21.81 14.38 26.15
CA GLN A 112 23.28 14.53 26.17
C GLN A 112 23.70 15.99 25.96
N LEU A 113 22.87 16.76 25.25
CA LEU A 113 23.12 18.14 24.91
C LEU A 113 22.60 19.16 25.94
N CYS A 114 21.72 18.79 26.87
CA CYS A 114 21.18 19.71 27.88
C CYS A 114 21.89 19.62 29.24
N GLY A 115 22.93 18.79 29.38
CA GLY A 115 23.69 18.62 30.62
C GLY A 115 24.56 19.84 31.01
N ALA A 116 24.70 20.08 32.32
CA ALA A 116 25.38 21.26 32.86
C ALA A 116 26.89 21.37 32.53
N ASP A 117 27.57 20.25 32.23
CA ASP A 117 29.01 20.19 31.89
C ASP A 117 29.27 19.85 30.40
N ARG A 118 28.39 20.35 29.51
CA ARG A 118 28.43 19.98 28.10
C ARG A 118 29.63 20.60 27.35
N PRO A 119 30.41 19.80 26.60
CA PRO A 119 31.31 20.32 25.57
C PRO A 119 30.51 20.84 24.35
N PRO A 120 31.03 21.85 23.62
CA PRO A 120 30.39 22.31 22.38
C PRO A 120 30.23 21.16 21.39
N LEU A 121 29.11 21.17 20.66
CA LEU A 121 28.86 20.20 19.60
C LEU A 121 29.92 20.31 18.52
N ARG A 122 30.51 19.19 18.12
CA ARG A 122 31.31 19.14 16.91
C ARG A 122 30.40 19.21 15.69
N ALA A 123 30.88 19.79 14.59
CA ALA A 123 30.09 19.93 13.35
C ALA A 123 29.45 18.61 12.87
N GLY A 124 30.19 17.49 12.93
CA GLY A 124 29.66 16.17 12.56
C GLY A 124 28.64 15.57 13.54
N GLN A 125 28.50 16.11 14.75
CA GLN A 125 27.40 15.76 15.66
C GLN A 125 26.17 16.62 15.35
N LEU A 126 26.37 17.91 15.06
CA LEU A 126 25.29 18.80 14.64
C LEU A 126 24.63 18.32 13.33
N SER A 127 25.44 17.93 12.33
CA SER A 127 24.94 17.40 11.06
C SER A 127 24.04 16.18 11.28
N ARG A 128 24.47 15.21 12.09
CA ARG A 128 23.68 14.01 12.40
C ARG A 128 22.34 14.33 13.05
N VAL A 129 22.29 15.34 13.93
CA VAL A 129 21.03 15.79 14.54
C VAL A 129 20.10 16.41 13.50
N VAL A 130 20.63 17.24 12.61
CA VAL A 130 19.86 17.84 11.51
C VAL A 130 19.34 16.76 10.57
N ASP A 131 20.19 15.83 10.13
CA ASP A 131 19.79 14.71 9.26
C ASP A 131 18.67 13.86 9.88
N ALA A 132 18.78 13.56 11.19
CA ALA A 132 17.77 12.81 11.91
C ALA A 132 16.44 13.59 12.06
N LEU A 133 16.49 14.91 12.29
CA LEU A 133 15.30 15.77 12.34
C LEU A 133 14.61 15.86 10.99
N GLU A 134 15.38 16.01 9.91
CA GLU A 134 14.86 16.04 8.54
C GLU A 134 14.18 14.72 8.19
N ALA A 135 14.82 13.59 8.50
CA ALA A 135 14.25 12.27 8.24
C ALA A 135 12.97 12.02 9.05
N ALA A 136 12.94 12.39 10.33
CA ALA A 136 11.75 12.27 11.18
C ALA A 136 10.60 13.16 10.66
N THR A 137 10.91 14.40 10.26
CA THR A 137 9.92 15.33 9.70
C THR A 137 9.33 14.81 8.39
N ALA A 138 10.17 14.28 7.50
CA ALA A 138 9.72 13.71 6.24
C ALA A 138 8.80 12.49 6.46
N LEU A 139 9.12 11.64 7.43
CA LEU A 139 8.32 10.47 7.78
C LEU A 139 6.98 10.88 8.43
N ALA A 140 7.00 11.84 9.34
CA ALA A 140 5.78 12.37 9.97
C ALA A 140 4.81 12.98 8.94
N ARG A 141 5.34 13.73 7.95
CA ARG A 141 4.53 14.28 6.85
C ARG A 141 3.86 13.19 6.02
N ARG A 142 4.60 12.16 5.60
CA ARG A 142 4.01 11.04 4.85
C ARG A 142 2.88 10.35 5.62
N LEU A 143 3.09 10.08 6.91
CA LEU A 143 2.07 9.49 7.77
C LEU A 143 0.83 10.38 7.91
N GLN A 144 1.03 11.71 7.98
CA GLN A 144 -0.07 12.68 8.03
C GLN A 144 -0.86 12.69 6.72
N ASP A 145 -0.18 12.72 5.57
CA ASP A 145 -0.82 12.70 4.25
C ASP A 145 -1.66 11.42 4.07
N GLN A 146 -1.10 10.25 4.41
CA GLN A 146 -1.81 8.98 4.41
C GLN A 146 -3.05 8.99 5.32
N ALA A 147 -2.95 9.58 6.52
CA ALA A 147 -4.08 9.66 7.44
C ALA A 147 -5.19 10.57 6.92
N HIS A 148 -4.84 11.64 6.20
CA HIS A 148 -5.81 12.55 5.57
C HIS A 148 -6.59 11.86 4.46
N GLU A 149 -5.89 11.17 3.55
CA GLU A 149 -6.50 10.41 2.46
C GLU A 149 -7.45 9.31 2.97
N GLN A 150 -7.08 8.65 4.07
CA GLN A 150 -7.94 7.66 4.73
C GLN A 150 -9.19 8.28 5.36
N ALA A 151 -9.08 9.50 5.88
CA ALA A 151 -10.19 10.21 6.53
C ALA A 151 -11.21 10.74 5.50
N GLU A 152 -10.75 11.34 4.41
CA GLU A 152 -11.62 11.82 3.32
C GLU A 152 -12.48 10.68 2.76
N ARG A 153 -11.87 9.52 2.52
CA ARG A 153 -12.58 8.36 1.94
C ARG A 153 -13.56 7.67 2.89
N LYS A 154 -13.39 7.81 4.21
CA LYS A 154 -14.38 7.35 5.20
C LYS A 154 -15.61 8.27 5.28
N GLY A 155 -15.52 9.51 4.80
CA GLY A 155 -16.63 10.46 4.75
C GLY A 155 -17.58 10.24 3.57
N ASP A 156 -17.10 9.57 2.51
CA ASP A 156 -17.84 9.31 1.27
C ASP A 156 -18.52 7.92 1.21
N ALA A 157 -18.37 7.09 2.26
CA ALA A 157 -18.93 5.75 2.39
C ALA A 157 -20.04 5.69 3.46
#